data_AF-A0A7W5HJC4-F1
#
_entry.id   AF-A0A7W5HJC4-F1
#
_cell.length_a   1.000
_cell.length_b   1.000
_cell.length_c   1.000
_cell.angle_alpha   90.00
_cell.angle_beta   90.00
_cell.angle_gamma   90.00
#
_symmetry.space_group_name_H-M   'P 1'
#
loop_
_entity.id
_entity.type
_entity.pdbx_description
1 polymer ?
#
loop_
_entity_poly.entity_id
_entity_poly.type
_entity_poly.pdbx_seq_one_letter_code
_entity_poly.pdbx_strand_id
1 'polypeptide(L)'
;MVMQSALNLVMPVRSGHVALLEEWLATLREDPADNTILPFGQLEGVHFARWVLLPVAHRRGGRHYPAQLVLTANLDGDAEAALEAIVVLGGARLRALLAHCADFPVGADAGAARAYLTAHRQRVGAFYVNTLGRSLAQVSLEARLHAALQRHLDAGDWRGRSPRQIRQALIDFVAGRDDLREALTPAEGPSPWRWLRGWLVLGVIALSGLVLAVLLLPLTLLALAVLRLHEMANAPHNRRPRDGRVRALEVDEDHGVHNQLSAVGHIQAGPFRRGVLRVALWLLQFAVSHVFYRGKLAEIDTIHFARWVIIDRGERVVFFSNFDGSPESYQDDFIERVAFGLNLVFSNGEGWPRTRLLLFGGASDEQAFKAYYRDHQVPTAVWYRAPAYAGLTAVNLANNAAIRAGLSGAMSDAGCRAWLQRF
;
A
#
# COMPACT_ATOMS: atom_id res chain seq x y z
N MET A 1 4.18 -20.04 -4.28
CA MET A 1 3.59 -18.70 -4.41
C MET A 1 4.46 -17.73 -3.64
N VAL A 2 4.87 -16.63 -4.28
CA VAL A 2 5.64 -15.58 -3.61
C VAL A 2 4.72 -14.81 -2.65
N MET A 3 5.15 -14.64 -1.41
CA MET A 3 4.45 -13.82 -0.42
C MET A 3 4.92 -12.37 -0.57
N GLN A 4 3.99 -11.42 -0.63
CA GLN A 4 4.36 -10.00 -0.53
C GLN A 4 4.28 -9.53 0.92
N SER A 5 5.28 -8.76 1.35
CA SER A 5 5.44 -8.24 2.70
C SER A 5 5.57 -6.72 2.73
N ALA A 6 5.38 -6.15 3.91
CA ALA A 6 5.58 -4.72 4.16
C ALA A 6 6.65 -4.52 5.26
N LEU A 7 7.77 -3.91 4.89
CA LEU A 7 8.78 -3.44 5.83
C LEU A 7 8.44 -1.99 6.26
N ASN A 8 8.48 -1.73 7.56
CA ASN A 8 8.17 -0.42 8.14
C ASN A 8 9.08 -0.16 9.34
N LEU A 9 10.02 0.75 9.17
CA LEU A 9 11.01 1.12 10.18
C LEU A 9 10.71 2.56 10.58
N VAL A 10 10.51 2.81 11.87
CA VAL A 10 10.21 4.15 12.40
C VAL A 10 11.22 4.48 13.48
N MET A 11 12.10 5.43 13.19
CA MET A 11 13.27 5.76 14.01
C MET A 11 13.14 7.21 14.47
N PRO A 12 13.13 7.49 15.79
CA PRO A 12 13.16 8.86 16.28
C PRO A 12 14.43 9.57 15.82
N VAL A 13 14.31 10.84 15.41
CA VAL A 13 15.44 11.66 14.96
C VAL A 13 16.09 12.34 16.17
N ARG A 14 17.42 12.46 16.17
CA ARG A 14 18.13 13.23 17.21
C ARG A 14 17.70 14.70 17.18
N SER A 15 17.59 15.32 18.35
CA SER A 15 17.27 16.74 18.44
C SER A 15 18.28 17.57 17.64
N GLY A 16 17.79 18.47 16.77
CA GLY A 16 18.62 19.30 15.89
C GLY A 16 19.13 18.64 14.60
N HIS A 17 18.88 17.34 14.37
CA HIS A 17 19.38 16.63 13.18
C HIS A 17 18.39 16.58 12.00
N VAL A 18 17.22 17.22 12.12
CA VAL A 18 16.17 17.22 11.08
C VAL A 18 16.69 17.81 9.77
N ALA A 19 17.26 19.01 9.78
CA ALA A 19 17.78 19.68 8.58
C ALA A 19 18.89 18.86 7.90
N LEU A 20 19.77 18.25 8.69
CA LEU A 20 20.81 17.35 8.15
C LEU A 20 20.16 16.16 7.42
N LEU A 21 19.16 15.50 8.03
CA LEU A 21 18.46 14.41 7.34
C LEU A 21 17.75 14.86 6.07
N GLU A 22 17.19 16.08 6.04
CA GLU A 22 16.58 16.64 4.82
C GLU A 22 17.60 16.75 3.68
N GLU A 23 18.84 17.17 3.96
CA GLU A 23 19.93 17.23 2.96
C GLU A 23 20.33 15.83 2.46
N TRP A 24 20.46 14.85 3.36
CA TRP A 24 20.72 13.46 2.98
C TRP A 24 19.60 12.93 2.08
N LEU A 25 18.34 13.13 2.48
CA LEU A 25 17.17 12.67 1.73
C LEU A 25 17.03 13.37 0.37
N ALA A 26 17.40 14.65 0.26
CA ALA A 26 17.46 15.35 -1.01
C ALA A 26 18.45 14.68 -1.97
N THR A 27 19.61 14.23 -1.47
CA THR A 27 20.60 13.48 -2.27
C THR A 27 20.05 12.12 -2.72
N LEU A 28 19.33 11.40 -1.84
CA LEU A 28 18.67 10.13 -2.22
C LEU A 28 17.55 10.34 -3.25
N ARG A 29 16.87 11.49 -3.23
CA ARG A 29 15.73 11.79 -4.10
C ARG A 29 16.14 11.95 -5.57
N GLU A 30 17.37 12.36 -5.84
CA GLU A 30 17.87 12.55 -7.21
C GLU A 30 17.85 11.23 -8.02
N ASP A 31 18.29 10.13 -7.41
CA ASP A 31 18.19 8.79 -8.00
C ASP A 31 17.84 7.74 -6.94
N PRO A 32 16.54 7.54 -6.65
CA PRO A 32 16.11 6.55 -5.66
C PRO A 32 16.54 5.11 -6.01
N ALA A 33 16.76 4.81 -7.30
CA ALA A 33 17.11 3.48 -7.75
C ALA A 33 18.61 3.17 -7.54
N ASP A 34 19.50 4.14 -7.78
CA ASP A 34 20.97 3.94 -7.80
C ASP A 34 21.76 4.89 -6.87
N ASN A 35 21.12 5.49 -5.87
CA ASN A 35 21.83 6.35 -4.90
C ASN A 35 22.89 5.60 -4.07
N THR A 36 23.89 6.35 -3.59
CA THR A 36 25.03 5.81 -2.81
C THR A 36 24.72 5.41 -1.36
N ILE A 37 23.49 5.57 -0.89
CA ILE A 37 23.12 5.37 0.53
C ILE A 37 22.33 4.08 0.72
N LEU A 38 21.30 3.90 -0.10
CA LEU A 38 20.48 2.70 -0.19
C LEU A 38 19.84 2.66 -1.60
N PRO A 39 20.53 2.08 -2.60
CA PRO A 39 20.01 2.00 -3.97
C PRO A 39 18.86 0.99 -4.03
N PHE A 40 17.61 1.46 -4.05
CA PHE A 40 16.44 0.58 -4.02
C PHE A 40 16.35 -0.34 -5.24
N GLY A 41 16.95 0.06 -6.37
CA GLY A 41 16.98 -0.74 -7.60
C GLY A 41 17.79 -2.04 -7.49
N GLN A 42 18.70 -2.11 -6.52
CA GLN A 42 19.53 -3.30 -6.26
C GLN A 42 18.92 -4.24 -5.22
N LEU A 43 17.82 -3.85 -4.56
CA LEU A 43 17.08 -4.71 -3.65
C LEU A 43 16.11 -5.59 -4.44
N GLU A 44 16.34 -6.90 -4.39
CA GLU A 44 15.48 -7.87 -5.06
C GLU A 44 14.04 -7.82 -4.53
N GLY A 45 13.07 -7.88 -5.43
CA GLY A 45 11.65 -7.98 -5.07
C GLY A 45 11.02 -6.69 -4.53
N VAL A 46 11.71 -5.55 -4.50
CA VAL A 46 11.11 -4.28 -4.04
C VAL A 46 10.21 -3.69 -5.12
N HIS A 47 8.90 -3.65 -4.87
CA HIS A 47 7.92 -3.03 -5.76
C HIS A 47 7.92 -1.51 -5.63
N PHE A 48 7.80 -1.05 -4.37
CA PHE A 48 7.78 0.37 -4.01
C PHE A 48 8.51 0.57 -2.70
N ALA A 49 9.26 1.66 -2.58
CA ALA A 49 9.90 2.04 -1.33
C ALA A 49 9.86 3.55 -1.13
N ARG A 50 9.98 4.00 0.12
CA ARG A 50 10.04 5.43 0.42
C ARG A 50 10.73 5.74 1.74
N TRP A 51 11.30 6.94 1.77
CA TRP A 51 11.68 7.64 2.99
C TRP A 51 10.70 8.76 3.27
N VAL A 52 10.25 8.85 4.52
CA VAL A 52 9.36 9.90 5.00
C VAL A 52 9.92 10.47 6.29
N LEU A 53 9.98 11.80 6.38
CA LEU A 53 10.37 12.50 7.59
C LEU A 53 9.12 13.05 8.27
N LEU A 54 8.65 12.35 9.30
CA LEU A 54 7.49 12.79 10.07
C LEU A 54 7.89 13.98 10.96
N PRO A 55 7.15 15.10 10.92
CA PRO A 55 7.47 16.26 11.73
C PRO A 55 7.24 15.98 13.22
N VAL A 56 7.83 16.84 14.05
CA VAL A 56 7.48 16.91 15.48
C VAL A 56 5.96 17.08 15.61
N ALA A 57 5.36 16.28 16.49
CA ALA A 57 3.93 16.33 16.73
C ALA A 57 3.65 16.56 18.22
N HIS A 58 2.54 17.22 18.50
CA HIS A 58 2.07 17.47 19.85
C HIS A 58 0.62 17.02 19.99
N ARG A 59 0.31 16.36 21.09
CA ARG A 59 -1.07 16.07 21.46
C ARG A 59 -1.59 17.11 22.46
N ARG A 60 -2.89 17.40 22.39
CA ARG A 60 -3.59 18.08 23.49
C ARG A 60 -3.34 17.32 24.80
N GLY A 61 -2.85 18.03 25.82
CA GLY A 61 -2.36 17.43 27.07
C GLY A 61 -0.84 17.35 27.22
N GLY A 62 -0.07 17.97 26.31
CA GLY A 62 1.37 18.21 26.47
C GLY A 62 2.29 17.06 26.06
N ARG A 63 1.75 15.98 25.49
CA ARG A 63 2.57 14.87 25.00
C ARG A 63 3.28 15.26 23.70
N HIS A 64 4.58 15.18 23.73
CA HIS A 64 5.49 15.50 22.62
C HIS A 64 5.97 14.22 21.93
N TYR A 65 5.93 14.21 20.60
CA TYR A 65 6.53 13.18 19.77
C TYR A 65 7.63 13.81 18.94
N PRO A 66 8.89 13.35 19.06
CA PRO A 66 9.99 13.88 18.26
C PRO A 66 9.75 13.61 16.77
N ALA A 67 10.47 14.33 15.91
CA ALA A 67 10.53 14.01 14.49
C ALA A 67 10.99 12.55 14.31
N GLN A 68 10.48 11.88 13.28
CA GLN A 68 10.79 10.46 13.03
C GLN A 68 11.15 10.25 11.56
N LEU A 69 12.23 9.53 11.34
CA LEU A 69 12.62 9.04 10.04
C LEU A 69 11.93 7.69 9.81
N VAL A 70 11.25 7.57 8.68
CA VAL A 70 10.50 6.36 8.33
C VAL A 70 11.00 5.80 7.01
N LEU A 71 11.45 4.54 7.03
CA LEU A 71 11.73 3.76 5.84
C LEU A 71 10.63 2.72 5.67
N THR A 72 10.00 2.71 4.51
CA THR A 72 9.01 1.69 4.18
C THR A 72 9.27 1.07 2.82
N ALA A 73 9.02 -0.23 2.70
CA ALA A 73 9.11 -0.96 1.43
C ALA A 73 7.96 -1.96 1.29
N ASN A 74 7.48 -2.12 0.05
CA ASN A 74 6.59 -3.18 -0.40
C ASN A 74 7.46 -4.16 -1.19
N LEU A 75 7.57 -5.39 -0.70
CA LEU A 75 8.58 -6.32 -1.17
C LEU A 75 8.02 -7.74 -1.35
N ASP A 76 8.58 -8.47 -2.29
CA ASP A 76 8.45 -9.92 -2.37
C ASP A 76 9.32 -10.61 -1.32
N GLY A 77 8.82 -11.71 -0.76
CA GLY A 77 9.53 -12.52 0.22
C GLY A 77 9.37 -12.02 1.66
N ASP A 78 10.31 -12.43 2.50
CA ASP A 78 10.29 -12.15 3.93
C ASP A 78 10.91 -10.77 4.26
N ALA A 79 10.26 -10.04 5.15
CA ALA A 79 10.69 -8.71 5.54
C ALA A 79 11.96 -8.68 6.40
N GLU A 80 12.32 -9.78 7.09
CA GLU A 80 13.59 -9.87 7.83
C GLU A 80 14.76 -10.09 6.85
N ALA A 81 14.58 -10.93 5.83
CA ALA A 81 15.55 -11.08 4.75
C ALA A 81 15.80 -9.75 4.00
N ALA A 82 14.74 -8.98 3.74
CA ALA A 82 14.88 -7.64 3.16
C ALA A 82 15.60 -6.66 4.09
N LEU A 83 15.37 -6.75 5.41
CA LEU A 83 16.08 -5.91 6.39
C LEU A 83 17.59 -6.22 6.37
N GLU A 84 17.97 -7.50 6.30
CA GLU A 84 19.36 -7.92 6.13
C GLU A 84 19.96 -7.33 4.83
N ALA A 85 19.26 -7.48 3.71
CA ALA A 85 19.71 -6.92 2.42
C ALA A 85 19.92 -5.40 2.50
N ILE A 86 19.04 -4.66 3.18
CA ILE A 86 19.17 -3.21 3.40
C ILE A 86 20.44 -2.87 4.19
N VAL A 87 20.75 -3.64 5.25
CA VAL A 87 21.95 -3.42 6.07
C VAL A 87 23.22 -3.70 5.28
N VAL A 88 23.24 -4.79 4.51
CA VAL A 88 24.39 -5.18 3.67
C VAL A 88 24.62 -4.15 2.56
N LEU A 89 23.57 -3.85 1.80
CA LEU A 89 23.64 -2.96 0.65
C LEU A 89 23.94 -1.51 1.04
N GLY A 90 23.28 -1.02 2.10
CA GLY A 90 23.46 0.35 2.56
C GLY A 90 24.82 0.60 3.25
N GLY A 91 25.41 -0.46 3.81
CA GLY A 91 26.78 -0.46 4.32
C GLY A 91 27.10 0.72 5.25
N ALA A 92 28.27 1.33 5.06
CA ALA A 92 28.71 2.46 5.89
C ALA A 92 27.87 3.73 5.69
N ARG A 93 27.29 3.93 4.50
CA ARG A 93 26.54 5.15 4.16
C ARG A 93 25.17 5.15 4.82
N LEU A 94 24.47 4.02 4.84
CA LEU A 94 23.26 3.85 5.62
C LEU A 94 23.53 4.04 7.12
N ARG A 95 24.63 3.49 7.66
CA ARG A 95 25.00 3.70 9.06
C ARG A 95 25.29 5.17 9.40
N ALA A 96 25.91 5.91 8.47
CA ALA A 96 26.11 7.36 8.63
C ALA A 96 24.77 8.12 8.67
N LEU A 97 23.83 7.78 7.80
CA LEU A 97 22.46 8.33 7.84
C LEU A 97 21.75 7.98 9.15
N LEU A 98 21.83 6.72 9.60
CA LEU A 98 21.23 6.27 10.87
C LEU A 98 21.86 6.91 12.10
N ALA A 99 23.09 7.41 12.03
CA ALA A 99 23.72 8.16 13.12
C ALA A 99 23.00 9.47 13.47
N HIS A 100 22.14 9.97 12.58
CA HIS A 100 21.23 11.09 12.85
C HIS A 100 19.95 10.68 13.61
N CYS A 101 19.71 9.38 13.80
CA CYS A 101 18.60 8.85 14.58
C CYS A 101 18.99 8.68 16.06
N ALA A 102 18.02 8.89 16.95
CA ALA A 102 18.19 8.73 18.39
C ALA A 102 18.54 7.28 18.73
N ASP A 103 19.36 7.10 19.76
CA ASP A 103 19.80 5.79 20.28
C ASP A 103 20.56 4.90 19.28
N PHE A 104 20.91 5.41 18.09
CA PHE A 104 21.78 4.68 17.17
C PHE A 104 23.20 4.57 17.75
N PRO A 105 23.80 3.38 17.87
CA PRO A 105 25.09 3.20 18.53
C PRO A 105 26.22 3.94 17.81
N VAL A 106 27.08 4.61 18.59
CA VAL A 106 28.31 5.22 18.05
C VAL A 106 29.27 4.12 17.61
N GLY A 107 29.82 4.23 16.41
CA GLY A 107 30.71 3.19 15.86
C GLY A 107 30.01 1.88 15.52
N ALA A 108 28.69 1.90 15.30
CA ALA A 108 27.91 0.72 14.93
C ALA A 108 28.52 -0.02 13.72
N ASP A 109 28.65 -1.34 13.85
CA ASP A 109 28.92 -2.24 12.73
C ASP A 109 27.60 -2.66 12.05
N ALA A 110 27.66 -3.62 11.12
CA ALA A 110 26.47 -4.15 10.45
C ALA A 110 25.51 -4.86 11.43
N GLY A 111 26.04 -5.59 12.42
CA GLY A 111 25.24 -6.31 13.41
C GLY A 111 24.45 -5.35 14.32
N ALA A 112 25.10 -4.30 14.80
CA ALA A 112 24.47 -3.24 15.59
C ALA A 112 23.42 -2.47 14.77
N ALA A 113 23.70 -2.18 13.49
CA ALA A 113 22.73 -1.55 12.60
C ALA A 113 21.49 -2.44 12.39
N ARG A 114 21.69 -3.75 12.15
CA ARG A 114 20.59 -4.72 12.03
C ARG A 114 19.74 -4.78 13.29
N ALA A 115 20.38 -4.93 14.45
CA ALA A 115 19.68 -4.95 15.74
C ALA A 115 18.89 -3.67 15.99
N TYR A 116 19.46 -2.51 15.66
CA TYR A 116 18.78 -1.23 15.75
C TYR A 116 17.55 -1.15 14.85
N LEU A 117 17.66 -1.52 13.56
CA LEU A 117 16.54 -1.51 12.62
C LEU A 117 15.45 -2.50 13.05
N THR A 118 15.81 -3.72 13.47
CA THR A 118 14.85 -4.72 13.97
C THR A 118 14.08 -4.18 15.18
N ALA A 119 14.75 -3.49 16.12
CA ALA A 119 14.10 -2.88 17.28
C ALA A 119 13.13 -1.72 16.91
N HIS A 120 13.36 -1.06 15.78
CA HIS A 120 12.54 0.04 15.27
C HIS A 120 11.47 -0.39 14.26
N ARG A 121 11.38 -1.70 13.98
CA ARG A 121 10.37 -2.27 13.11
C ARG A 121 8.98 -2.15 13.72
N GLN A 122 8.06 -1.53 13.00
CA GLN A 122 6.68 -1.34 13.43
C GLN A 122 5.76 -2.42 12.87
N ARG A 123 4.79 -2.83 13.69
CA ARG A 123 3.75 -3.75 13.25
C ARG A 123 2.77 -3.05 12.34
N VAL A 124 2.48 -3.69 11.21
CA VAL A 124 1.41 -3.27 10.32
C VAL A 124 0.07 -3.76 10.88
N GLY A 125 -0.89 -2.85 11.03
CA GLY A 125 -2.24 -3.16 11.45
C GLY A 125 -3.04 -3.84 10.34
N ALA A 126 -2.94 -3.30 9.12
CA ALA A 126 -3.50 -3.91 7.91
C ALA A 126 -2.59 -3.64 6.70
N PHE A 127 -2.45 -4.61 5.81
CA PHE A 127 -1.67 -4.54 4.58
C PHE A 127 -2.49 -5.05 3.40
N TYR A 128 -2.85 -4.14 2.51
CA TYR A 128 -3.50 -4.41 1.25
C TYR A 128 -2.47 -4.59 0.14
N VAL A 129 -2.66 -5.65 -0.64
CA VAL A 129 -1.94 -5.93 -1.88
C VAL A 129 -2.99 -6.14 -2.95
N ASN A 130 -2.85 -5.46 -4.08
CA ASN A 130 -3.81 -5.51 -5.17
C ASN A 130 -4.13 -6.95 -5.59
N THR A 131 -3.09 -7.71 -5.95
CA THR A 131 -3.20 -9.12 -6.33
C THR A 131 -2.21 -9.97 -5.53
N LEU A 132 -2.72 -10.77 -4.60
CA LEU A 132 -1.87 -11.66 -3.79
C LEU A 132 -1.16 -12.69 -4.68
N GLY A 133 0.16 -12.80 -4.48
CA GLY A 133 1.01 -13.75 -5.20
C GLY A 133 1.64 -13.19 -6.48
N ARG A 134 1.20 -12.03 -6.98
CA ARG A 134 1.81 -11.38 -8.14
C ARG A 134 3.14 -10.73 -7.77
N SER A 135 4.23 -11.45 -7.96
CA SER A 135 5.60 -10.97 -7.71
C SER A 135 6.03 -9.90 -8.70
N LEU A 136 7.07 -9.15 -8.35
CA LEU A 136 7.74 -8.20 -9.23
C LEU A 136 8.31 -8.89 -10.48
N ALA A 137 8.85 -10.10 -10.32
CA ALA A 137 9.32 -10.92 -11.43
C ALA A 137 8.17 -11.27 -12.40
N GLN A 138 7.00 -11.63 -11.87
CA GLN A 138 5.80 -11.87 -12.68
C GLN A 138 5.36 -10.59 -13.42
N VAL A 139 5.32 -9.44 -12.73
CA VAL A 139 4.98 -8.14 -13.35
C VAL A 139 5.92 -7.84 -14.52
N SER A 140 7.23 -8.01 -14.34
CA SER A 140 8.23 -7.79 -15.39
C SER A 140 8.07 -8.75 -16.57
N LEU A 141 7.86 -10.05 -16.30
CA LEU A 141 7.63 -11.05 -17.34
C LEU A 141 6.37 -10.74 -18.15
N GLU A 142 5.25 -10.45 -17.48
CA GLU A 142 3.96 -10.17 -18.10
C GLU A 142 3.99 -8.88 -18.94
N ALA A 143 4.73 -7.86 -18.49
CA ALA A 143 4.95 -6.63 -19.27
C ALA A 143 5.76 -6.90 -20.56
N ARG A 144 6.87 -7.64 -20.46
CA ARG A 144 7.68 -8.02 -21.62
C ARG A 144 6.92 -8.91 -22.59
N LEU A 145 6.15 -9.86 -22.06
CA LEU A 145 5.29 -10.74 -22.84
C LEU A 145 4.26 -9.96 -23.64
N HIS A 146 3.52 -9.07 -22.98
CA HIS A 146 2.51 -8.23 -23.64
C HIS A 146 3.13 -7.43 -24.79
N ALA A 147 4.22 -6.71 -24.53
CA ALA A 147 4.89 -5.91 -25.55
C ALA A 147 5.43 -6.75 -26.71
N ALA A 148 5.94 -7.95 -26.46
CA ALA A 148 6.45 -8.84 -27.50
C ALA A 148 5.33 -9.44 -28.36
N LEU A 149 4.23 -9.87 -27.74
CA LEU A 149 3.06 -10.39 -28.44
C LEU A 149 2.37 -9.31 -29.27
N GLN A 150 2.21 -8.10 -28.73
CA GLN A 150 1.67 -6.95 -29.46
C GLN A 150 2.48 -6.69 -30.73
N ARG A 151 3.81 -6.55 -30.61
CA ARG A 151 4.68 -6.35 -31.78
C ARG A 151 4.60 -7.48 -32.80
N HIS A 152 4.45 -8.72 -32.34
CA HIS A 152 4.31 -9.86 -33.23
C HIS A 152 2.98 -9.84 -33.98
N LEU A 153 1.88 -9.46 -33.29
CA LEU A 153 0.58 -9.25 -33.91
C LEU A 153 0.62 -8.10 -34.92
N ASP A 154 1.22 -6.97 -34.58
CA ASP A 154 1.30 -5.80 -35.46
C ASP A 154 2.10 -6.05 -36.74
N ALA A 155 3.14 -6.90 -36.67
CA ALA A 155 4.00 -7.22 -37.80
C ALA A 155 3.47 -8.34 -38.72
N GLY A 156 2.51 -9.15 -38.25
CA GLY A 156 2.01 -10.32 -38.97
C GLY A 156 0.81 -10.03 -39.89
N ASP A 157 0.64 -10.84 -40.94
CA ASP A 157 -0.63 -10.90 -41.69
C ASP A 157 -1.50 -12.06 -41.18
N TRP A 158 -2.64 -11.69 -40.60
CA TRP A 158 -3.58 -12.60 -39.95
C TRP A 158 -4.88 -12.78 -40.73
N ARG A 159 -5.00 -12.19 -41.92
CA ARG A 159 -6.20 -12.30 -42.75
C ARG A 159 -6.48 -13.77 -43.10
N GLY A 160 -7.73 -14.18 -42.98
CA GLY A 160 -8.16 -15.54 -43.26
C GLY A 160 -7.76 -16.58 -42.21
N ARG A 161 -7.02 -16.21 -41.16
CA ARG A 161 -6.73 -17.11 -40.02
C ARG A 161 -7.86 -17.09 -39.00
N SER A 162 -8.20 -18.26 -38.46
CA SER A 162 -9.13 -18.33 -37.34
C SER A 162 -8.49 -17.82 -36.04
N PRO A 163 -9.29 -17.31 -35.08
CA PRO A 163 -8.80 -16.94 -33.76
C PRO A 163 -7.94 -18.02 -33.09
N ARG A 164 -8.32 -19.29 -33.24
CA ARG A 164 -7.53 -20.43 -32.73
C ARG A 164 -6.17 -20.56 -33.40
N GLN A 165 -6.08 -20.36 -34.71
CA GLN A 165 -4.81 -20.40 -35.44
C GLN A 165 -3.89 -19.23 -35.04
N ILE A 166 -4.44 -18.03 -34.84
CA ILE A 166 -3.67 -16.87 -34.36
C ILE A 166 -3.14 -17.16 -32.95
N ARG A 167 -4.00 -17.65 -32.04
CA ARG A 167 -3.57 -18.03 -30.68
C ARG A 167 -2.46 -19.09 -30.71
N GLN A 168 -2.57 -20.11 -31.54
CA GLN A 168 -1.52 -21.13 -31.65
C GLN A 168 -0.21 -20.52 -32.13
N ALA A 169 -0.24 -19.64 -33.13
CA ALA A 169 0.97 -18.94 -33.59
C ALA A 169 1.61 -18.09 -32.48
N LEU A 170 0.82 -17.42 -31.63
CA LEU A 170 1.33 -16.69 -30.48
C LEU A 170 1.98 -17.61 -29.44
N ILE A 171 1.39 -18.79 -29.17
CA ILE A 171 1.97 -19.80 -28.29
C ILE A 171 3.31 -20.29 -28.85
N ASP A 172 3.37 -20.58 -30.15
CA ASP A 172 4.57 -21.06 -30.83
C ASP A 172 5.68 -19.98 -30.80
N PHE A 173 5.32 -18.71 -31.03
CA PHE A 173 6.23 -17.57 -30.90
C PHE A 173 6.82 -17.45 -29.49
N VAL A 174 6.02 -17.61 -28.45
CA VAL A 174 6.49 -17.59 -27.05
C VAL A 174 7.35 -18.82 -26.74
N ALA A 175 6.99 -20.00 -27.24
CA ALA A 175 7.76 -21.23 -27.05
C ALA A 175 9.17 -21.15 -27.65
N GLY A 176 9.29 -20.46 -28.79
CA GLY A 176 10.56 -20.20 -29.48
C GLY A 176 11.46 -19.16 -28.83
N ARG A 177 11.00 -18.45 -27.78
CA ARG A 177 11.75 -17.38 -27.10
C ARG A 177 12.10 -17.76 -25.67
N ASP A 178 13.39 -17.97 -25.40
CA ASP A 178 13.87 -18.35 -24.05
C ASP A 178 13.50 -17.31 -22.98
N ASP A 179 13.49 -16.02 -23.33
CA ASP A 179 13.18 -14.92 -22.41
C ASP A 179 11.69 -14.81 -22.02
N LEU A 180 10.81 -15.51 -22.76
CA LEU A 180 9.35 -15.51 -22.56
C LEU A 180 8.76 -16.90 -22.28
N ARG A 181 9.52 -17.98 -22.51
CA ARG A 181 9.03 -19.36 -22.40
C ARG A 181 8.36 -19.66 -21.05
N GLU A 182 8.86 -19.05 -19.98
CA GLU A 182 8.25 -19.15 -18.63
C GLU A 182 6.76 -18.74 -18.60
N ALA A 183 6.34 -17.83 -19.48
CA ALA A 183 4.95 -17.37 -19.56
C ALA A 183 3.95 -18.47 -19.96
N LEU A 184 4.40 -19.54 -20.61
CA LEU A 184 3.56 -20.69 -20.98
C LEU A 184 3.14 -21.51 -19.76
N THR A 185 3.93 -21.46 -18.69
CA THR A 185 3.55 -22.03 -17.40
C THR A 185 2.55 -21.07 -16.73
N PRO A 186 1.36 -21.56 -16.34
CA PRO A 186 0.37 -20.74 -15.63
C PRO A 186 0.98 -20.09 -14.38
N ALA A 187 0.68 -18.81 -14.16
CA ALA A 187 1.12 -18.13 -12.95
C ALA A 187 0.52 -18.81 -11.71
N GLU A 188 1.33 -18.98 -10.66
CA GLU A 188 0.83 -19.47 -9.39
C GLU A 188 -0.09 -18.43 -8.75
N GLY A 189 -1.23 -18.87 -8.23
CA GLY A 189 -2.21 -17.98 -7.62
C GLY A 189 -2.90 -18.63 -6.43
N PRO A 190 -3.53 -17.82 -5.56
CA PRO A 190 -4.34 -18.32 -4.47
C PRO A 190 -5.45 -19.24 -4.97
N SER A 191 -5.63 -20.37 -4.29
CA SER A 191 -6.68 -21.32 -4.59
C SER A 191 -8.04 -20.62 -4.74
N PRO A 192 -8.86 -20.99 -5.75
CA PRO A 192 -10.22 -20.46 -5.88
C PRO A 192 -11.04 -20.55 -4.59
N TRP A 193 -10.86 -21.64 -3.85
CA TRP A 193 -11.54 -21.91 -2.57
C TRP A 193 -11.19 -20.94 -1.45
N ARG A 194 -10.03 -20.26 -1.53
CA ARG A 194 -9.64 -19.26 -0.52
C ARG A 194 -10.66 -18.12 -0.46
N TRP A 195 -11.20 -17.70 -1.60
CA TRP A 195 -12.19 -16.62 -1.67
C TRP A 195 -13.53 -17.04 -1.05
N LEU A 196 -14.03 -18.23 -1.42
CA LEU A 196 -15.27 -18.76 -0.84
C LEU A 196 -15.13 -18.95 0.68
N ARG A 197 -14.02 -19.55 1.13
CA ARG A 197 -13.71 -19.70 2.57
C ARG A 197 -13.60 -18.36 3.26
N GLY A 198 -13.01 -17.36 2.61
CA GLY A 198 -12.90 -15.99 3.12
C GLY A 198 -14.27 -15.39 3.44
N TRP A 199 -15.22 -15.49 2.50
CA TRP A 199 -16.60 -15.02 2.72
C TRP A 199 -17.34 -15.82 3.79
N LEU A 200 -17.19 -17.15 3.80
CA LEU A 200 -17.80 -17.99 4.83
C LEU A 200 -17.31 -17.61 6.23
N VAL A 201 -15.98 -17.48 6.40
CA VAL A 201 -15.39 -17.08 7.69
C VAL A 201 -15.79 -15.66 8.06
N LEU A 202 -15.84 -14.72 7.10
CA LEU A 202 -16.34 -13.36 7.35
C LEU A 202 -17.80 -13.37 7.83
N GLY A 203 -18.64 -14.21 7.20
CA GLY A 203 -20.03 -14.41 7.61
C GLY A 203 -20.14 -15.02 9.01
N VAL A 204 -19.30 -16.00 9.34
CA VAL A 204 -19.21 -16.56 10.70
C VAL A 204 -18.79 -15.50 11.71
N ILE A 205 -17.75 -14.70 11.42
CA ILE A 205 -17.31 -13.59 12.28
C ILE A 205 -18.47 -12.60 12.51
N ALA A 206 -19.18 -12.21 11.45
CA ALA A 206 -20.31 -11.29 11.54
C ALA A 206 -21.47 -11.88 12.37
N LEU A 207 -21.84 -13.14 12.14
CA LEU A 207 -22.90 -13.82 12.88
C LEU A 207 -22.53 -14.01 14.34
N SER A 208 -21.30 -14.45 14.64
CA SER A 208 -20.80 -14.56 16.01
C SER A 208 -20.78 -13.21 16.72
N GLY A 209 -20.37 -12.15 16.01
CA GLY A 209 -20.43 -10.78 16.53
C GLY A 209 -21.85 -10.33 16.85
N LEU A 210 -22.81 -10.64 15.98
CA LEU A 210 -24.24 -10.34 16.21
C LEU A 210 -24.81 -11.11 17.41
N VAL A 211 -24.55 -12.42 17.48
CA VAL A 211 -24.99 -13.26 18.62
C VAL A 211 -24.40 -12.73 19.92
N LEU A 212 -23.10 -12.42 19.95
CA LEU A 212 -22.45 -11.84 21.12
C LEU A 212 -23.03 -10.48 21.50
N ALA A 213 -23.33 -9.63 20.50
CA ALA A 213 -23.94 -8.32 20.72
C ALA A 213 -25.34 -8.42 21.36
N VAL A 214 -26.12 -9.44 20.99
CA VAL A 214 -27.44 -9.73 21.58
C VAL A 214 -27.30 -10.33 22.98
N LEU A 215 -26.43 -11.33 23.17
CA LEU A 215 -26.19 -11.95 24.48
C LEU A 215 -25.67 -10.93 25.51
N LEU A 216 -24.86 -9.98 25.07
CA LEU A 216 -24.28 -8.92 25.89
C LEU A 216 -24.98 -7.57 25.66
N LEU A 217 -26.28 -7.57 25.38
CA LEU A 217 -27.04 -6.36 24.99
C LEU A 217 -26.77 -5.13 25.89
N PRO A 218 -26.78 -5.21 27.24
CA PRO A 218 -26.49 -4.05 28.07
C PRO A 218 -25.10 -3.45 27.82
N LEU A 219 -24.08 -4.31 27.65
CA LEU A 219 -22.72 -3.88 27.35
C LEU A 219 -22.60 -3.33 25.93
N THR A 220 -23.30 -3.94 24.96
CA THR A 220 -23.39 -3.43 23.59
C THR A 220 -23.99 -2.03 23.55
N LEU A 221 -25.11 -1.79 24.25
CA LEU A 221 -25.75 -0.48 24.34
C LEU A 221 -24.82 0.54 25.01
N LEU A 222 -24.10 0.15 26.07
CA LEU A 222 -23.10 1.00 26.70
C LEU A 222 -21.96 1.33 25.74
N ALA A 223 -21.42 0.34 25.01
CA ALA A 223 -20.36 0.56 24.03
C ALA A 223 -20.81 1.49 22.89
N LEU A 224 -22.05 1.35 22.41
CA LEU A 224 -22.65 2.25 21.42
C LEU A 224 -22.83 3.66 21.97
N ALA A 225 -23.30 3.81 23.21
CA ALA A 225 -23.40 5.12 23.85
C ALA A 225 -22.03 5.79 23.99
N VAL A 226 -21.01 5.05 24.46
CA VAL A 226 -19.62 5.54 24.55
C VAL A 226 -19.07 5.91 23.18
N LEU A 227 -19.33 5.09 22.15
CA LEU A 227 -18.98 5.41 20.77
C LEU A 227 -19.62 6.72 20.31
N ARG A 228 -20.93 6.89 20.52
CA ARG A 228 -21.64 8.13 20.15
C ARG A 228 -21.10 9.34 20.89
N LEU A 229 -20.75 9.22 22.17
CA LEU A 229 -20.09 10.31 22.92
C LEU A 229 -18.74 10.69 22.30
N HIS A 230 -17.91 9.70 21.93
CA HIS A 230 -16.64 9.98 21.24
C HIS A 230 -16.83 10.61 19.86
N GLU A 231 -17.83 10.17 19.10
CA GLU A 231 -18.17 10.74 17.79
C GLU A 231 -18.65 12.19 17.90
N MET A 232 -19.46 12.50 18.92
CA MET A 232 -19.94 13.86 19.19
C MET A 232 -18.83 14.78 19.72
N ALA A 233 -17.92 14.25 20.53
CA ALA A 233 -16.78 15.01 21.07
C ALA A 233 -15.66 15.23 20.03
N ASN A 234 -15.61 14.44 18.96
CA ASN A 234 -14.62 14.60 17.89
C ASN A 234 -14.97 15.83 17.03
N ALA A 235 -14.45 16.99 17.41
CA ALA A 235 -14.61 18.20 16.61
C ALA A 235 -13.81 18.04 15.29
N PRO A 236 -14.45 18.16 14.13
CA PRO A 236 -13.81 17.87 12.86
C PRO A 236 -12.79 18.97 12.50
N HIS A 237 -11.62 18.56 12.00
CA HIS A 237 -10.56 19.44 11.52
C HIS A 237 -10.85 19.84 10.07
N ASN A 238 -11.81 20.76 9.90
CA ASN A 238 -12.26 21.20 8.58
C ASN A 238 -11.55 22.50 8.11
N ARG A 239 -10.39 22.82 8.70
CA ARG A 239 -9.63 24.00 8.28
C ARG A 239 -8.81 23.62 7.07
N ARG A 240 -9.11 24.23 5.93
CA ARG A 240 -8.26 24.13 4.74
C ARG A 240 -6.83 24.54 5.13
N PRO A 241 -5.81 23.69 4.87
CA PRO A 241 -4.43 24.05 5.12
C PRO A 241 -4.07 25.32 4.33
N ARG A 242 -3.08 26.08 4.83
CA ARG A 242 -2.61 27.30 4.15
C ARG A 242 -2.15 26.95 2.73
N ASP A 243 -2.53 27.78 1.76
CA ASP A 243 -2.23 27.56 0.34
C ASP A 243 -0.74 27.29 0.05
N GLY A 244 0.18 27.90 0.80
CA GLY A 244 1.62 27.64 0.66
C GLY A 244 2.03 26.19 1.00
N ARG A 245 1.41 25.58 2.02
CA ARG A 245 1.65 24.17 2.38
C ARG A 245 1.01 23.23 1.36
N VAL A 246 -0.19 23.58 0.87
CA VAL A 246 -0.87 22.82 -0.18
C VAL A 246 -0.04 22.83 -1.46
N ARG A 247 0.42 24.00 -1.92
CA ARG A 247 1.29 24.13 -3.09
C ARG A 247 2.58 23.33 -2.95
N ALA A 248 3.20 23.33 -1.77
CA ALA A 248 4.42 22.55 -1.53
C ALA A 248 4.19 21.03 -1.63
N LEU A 249 3.00 20.54 -1.28
CA LEU A 249 2.61 19.13 -1.45
C LEU A 249 2.28 18.83 -2.91
N GLU A 250 1.52 19.70 -3.59
CA GLU A 250 1.12 19.56 -4.99
C GLU A 250 2.31 19.46 -5.96
N VAL A 251 3.43 20.13 -5.65
CA VAL A 251 4.66 20.09 -6.48
C VAL A 251 5.25 18.67 -6.57
N ASP A 252 5.02 17.81 -5.58
CA ASP A 252 5.68 16.50 -5.43
C ASP A 252 4.64 15.35 -5.35
N GLU A 253 3.49 15.55 -5.99
CA GLU A 253 2.31 14.69 -5.85
C GLU A 253 1.96 13.89 -7.10
N ASP A 254 2.28 14.43 -8.29
CA ASP A 254 1.98 13.80 -9.57
C ASP A 254 3.26 13.43 -10.33
N HIS A 255 3.62 12.15 -10.22
CA HIS A 255 4.76 11.52 -10.86
C HIS A 255 4.35 10.72 -12.12
N GLY A 256 3.13 10.93 -12.62
CA GLY A 256 2.59 10.28 -13.82
C GLY A 256 1.59 9.17 -13.50
N VAL A 257 1.75 8.00 -14.13
CA VAL A 257 0.76 6.91 -14.02
C VAL A 257 0.55 6.44 -12.58
N HIS A 258 1.62 6.40 -11.80
CA HIS A 258 1.60 5.95 -10.42
C HIS A 258 1.92 7.12 -9.50
N ASN A 259 1.19 7.20 -8.40
CA ASN A 259 1.42 8.18 -7.35
C ASN A 259 1.46 7.51 -5.98
N GLN A 260 1.88 8.31 -5.00
CA GLN A 260 2.10 7.87 -3.64
C GLN A 260 1.39 8.82 -2.67
N LEU A 261 0.98 8.26 -1.54
CA LEU A 261 0.44 9.04 -0.43
C LEU A 261 1.05 8.57 0.87
N SER A 262 1.48 9.52 1.68
CA SER A 262 1.86 9.34 3.07
C SER A 262 1.03 10.28 3.95
N ALA A 263 0.34 9.74 4.95
CA ALA A 263 -0.46 10.53 5.88
C ALA A 263 -0.27 10.03 7.32
N VAL A 264 -0.29 10.93 8.29
CA VAL A 264 -0.17 10.60 9.71
C VAL A 264 -1.26 11.29 10.51
N GLY A 265 -1.88 10.56 11.44
CA GLY A 265 -2.92 11.12 12.30
C GLY A 265 -2.87 10.57 13.72
N HIS A 266 -3.41 11.33 14.66
CA HIS A 266 -3.58 10.92 16.04
C HIS A 266 -4.82 10.05 16.20
N ILE A 267 -4.69 8.94 16.92
CA ILE A 267 -5.84 8.13 17.34
C ILE A 267 -6.51 8.86 18.49
N GLN A 268 -7.83 8.96 18.48
CA GLN A 268 -8.62 9.56 19.58
C GLN A 268 -8.23 9.00 20.95
N ALA A 269 -8.36 9.84 21.98
CA ALA A 269 -7.89 9.52 23.32
C ALA A 269 -8.69 8.38 23.97
N GLY A 270 -8.05 7.70 24.91
CA GLY A 270 -8.65 6.62 25.70
C GLY A 270 -8.48 5.21 25.11
N PRO A 271 -8.61 4.17 25.94
CA PRO A 271 -8.45 2.78 25.53
C PRO A 271 -9.55 2.30 24.58
N PHE A 272 -10.75 2.90 24.66
CA PHE A 272 -11.90 2.50 23.85
C PHE A 272 -11.63 2.64 22.34
N ARG A 273 -11.27 3.84 21.87
CA ARG A 273 -10.99 4.08 20.43
C ARG A 273 -9.77 3.31 19.93
N ARG A 274 -8.75 3.13 20.77
CA ARG A 274 -7.62 2.24 20.46
C ARG A 274 -8.08 0.79 20.28
N GLY A 275 -9.00 0.31 21.12
CA GLY A 275 -9.60 -1.01 21.01
C GLY A 275 -10.41 -1.17 19.71
N VAL A 276 -11.31 -0.22 19.44
CA VAL A 276 -12.12 -0.19 18.21
C VAL A 276 -11.25 -0.21 16.96
N LEU A 277 -10.22 0.65 16.90
CA LEU A 277 -9.29 0.70 15.78
C LEU A 277 -8.53 -0.61 15.59
N ARG A 278 -8.09 -1.28 16.68
CA ARG A 278 -7.42 -2.59 16.58
C ARG A 278 -8.33 -3.64 15.99
N VAL A 279 -9.60 -3.68 16.40
CA VAL A 279 -10.60 -4.60 15.82
C VAL A 279 -10.86 -4.26 14.36
N ALA A 280 -11.03 -2.98 14.03
CA ALA A 280 -11.23 -2.52 12.65
C ALA A 280 -10.06 -2.91 11.73
N LEU A 281 -8.82 -2.70 12.17
CA LEU A 281 -7.63 -3.08 11.40
C LEU A 281 -7.46 -4.59 11.29
N TRP A 282 -7.81 -5.35 12.33
CA TRP A 282 -7.83 -6.82 12.26
C TRP A 282 -8.86 -7.34 11.25
N LEU A 283 -10.08 -6.80 11.27
CA LEU A 283 -11.13 -7.11 10.29
C LEU A 283 -10.69 -6.73 8.87
N LEU A 284 -10.09 -5.55 8.72
CA LEU A 284 -9.57 -5.09 7.44
C LEU A 284 -8.46 -6.02 6.93
N GLN A 285 -7.46 -6.36 7.74
CA GLN A 285 -6.40 -7.30 7.40
C GLN A 285 -6.97 -8.65 6.95
N PHE A 286 -7.98 -9.16 7.67
CA PHE A 286 -8.66 -10.39 7.30
C PHE A 286 -9.32 -10.27 5.92
N ALA A 287 -10.12 -9.22 5.72
CA ALA A 287 -10.86 -8.97 4.49
C ALA A 287 -9.92 -8.83 3.28
N VAL A 288 -8.86 -8.03 3.38
CA VAL A 288 -7.89 -7.85 2.27
C VAL A 288 -7.12 -9.13 1.95
N SER A 289 -6.90 -10.00 2.93
CA SER A 289 -6.12 -11.24 2.72
C SER A 289 -6.95 -12.44 2.22
N HIS A 290 -8.27 -12.38 2.35
CA HIS A 290 -9.16 -13.52 2.10
C HIS A 290 -10.35 -13.21 1.18
N VAL A 291 -10.68 -11.94 0.99
CA VAL A 291 -11.82 -11.51 0.17
C VAL A 291 -11.37 -10.56 -0.93
N PHE A 292 -10.65 -9.50 -0.58
CA PHE A 292 -10.24 -8.42 -1.49
C PHE A 292 -8.78 -8.54 -1.93
N TYR A 293 -8.38 -9.71 -2.46
CA TYR A 293 -7.00 -9.97 -2.89
C TYR A 293 -6.83 -10.17 -4.40
N ARG A 294 -7.89 -9.95 -5.19
CA ARG A 294 -7.96 -10.27 -6.62
C ARG A 294 -8.15 -9.02 -7.49
N GLY A 295 -7.28 -8.04 -7.32
CA GLY A 295 -7.22 -6.86 -8.18
C GLY A 295 -8.04 -5.67 -7.72
N LYS A 296 -8.93 -5.85 -6.72
CA LYS A 296 -9.86 -4.80 -6.27
C LYS A 296 -9.97 -4.76 -4.76
N LEU A 297 -9.99 -3.55 -4.20
CA LEU A 297 -10.43 -3.26 -2.85
C LEU A 297 -11.88 -2.79 -2.91
N ALA A 298 -12.82 -3.70 -2.65
CA ALA A 298 -14.22 -3.51 -3.01
C ALA A 298 -14.37 -3.12 -4.50
N GLU A 299 -14.68 -1.86 -4.81
CA GLU A 299 -14.89 -1.38 -6.18
C GLU A 299 -13.71 -0.57 -6.74
N ILE A 300 -12.66 -0.34 -5.94
CA ILE A 300 -11.46 0.40 -6.35
C ILE A 300 -10.42 -0.58 -6.90
N ASP A 301 -10.01 -0.38 -8.15
CA ASP A 301 -8.99 -1.18 -8.84
C ASP A 301 -7.72 -0.39 -9.18
N THR A 302 -7.57 0.81 -8.63
CA THR A 302 -6.43 1.72 -8.85
C THR A 302 -5.34 1.61 -7.77
N ILE A 303 -5.56 0.86 -6.68
CA ILE A 303 -4.58 0.73 -5.58
C ILE A 303 -3.65 -0.45 -5.86
N HIS A 304 -2.33 -0.23 -5.81
CA HIS A 304 -1.32 -1.29 -5.87
C HIS A 304 -1.04 -1.89 -4.49
N PHE A 305 -0.73 -1.02 -3.53
CA PHE A 305 -0.43 -1.39 -2.15
C PHE A 305 -0.92 -0.31 -1.20
N ALA A 306 -1.53 -0.71 -0.08
CA ALA A 306 -1.88 0.22 1.00
C ALA A 306 -1.60 -0.40 2.37
N ARG A 307 -1.23 0.41 3.35
CA ARG A 307 -0.92 -0.09 4.70
C ARG A 307 -1.23 0.93 5.79
N TRP A 308 -1.59 0.40 6.94
CA TRP A 308 -1.86 1.14 8.18
C TRP A 308 -0.85 0.71 9.23
N VAL A 309 0.05 1.62 9.63
CA VAL A 309 1.13 1.35 10.57
C VAL A 309 0.83 2.08 11.87
N ILE A 310 0.71 1.33 12.97
CA ILE A 310 0.49 1.91 14.29
C ILE A 310 1.85 2.29 14.86
N ILE A 311 2.01 3.55 15.29
CA ILE A 311 3.26 4.07 15.86
C ILE A 311 3.03 4.66 17.27
N ASP A 312 4.13 5.01 17.95
CA ASP A 312 4.15 5.65 19.28
C ASP A 312 3.32 4.95 20.35
N ARG A 313 3.46 3.62 20.43
CA ARG A 313 2.73 2.79 21.40
C ARG A 313 1.20 2.88 21.26
N GLY A 314 0.71 3.01 20.02
CA GLY A 314 -0.72 2.98 19.74
C GLY A 314 -1.41 4.33 19.85
N GLU A 315 -0.69 5.41 19.54
CA GLU A 315 -1.21 6.78 19.65
C GLU A 315 -1.34 7.51 18.33
N ARG A 316 -0.55 7.12 17.32
CA ARG A 316 -0.68 7.61 15.95
C ARG A 316 -0.78 6.44 14.97
N VAL A 317 -1.38 6.71 13.83
CA VAL A 317 -1.36 5.80 12.67
C VAL A 317 -0.74 6.54 11.49
N VAL A 318 0.14 5.85 10.77
CA VAL A 318 0.62 6.27 9.47
C VAL A 318 -0.06 5.43 8.40
N PHE A 319 -0.62 6.09 7.40
CA PHE A 319 -1.18 5.47 6.23
C PHE A 319 -0.24 5.69 5.04
N PHE A 320 0.07 4.62 4.33
CA PHE A 320 0.80 4.69 3.07
C PHE A 320 0.00 4.02 1.98
N SER A 321 -0.06 4.66 0.80
CA SER A 321 -0.63 4.07 -0.41
C SER A 321 0.25 4.31 -1.62
N ASN A 322 0.24 3.37 -2.57
CA ASN A 322 0.70 3.54 -3.95
C ASN A 322 -0.48 3.19 -4.87
N PHE A 323 -0.83 4.10 -5.77
CA PHE A 323 -2.07 4.03 -6.56
C PHE A 323 -1.87 4.62 -7.96
N ASP A 324 -2.85 4.41 -8.83
CA ASP A 324 -2.90 4.95 -10.19
C ASP A 324 -3.60 6.31 -10.24
N GLY A 325 -3.15 7.16 -11.16
CA GLY A 325 -3.79 8.44 -11.44
C GLY A 325 -3.48 9.51 -10.39
N SER A 326 -4.18 10.64 -10.48
CA SER A 326 -3.92 11.81 -9.64
C SER A 326 -4.37 11.61 -8.19
N PRO A 327 -3.78 12.32 -7.21
CA PRO A 327 -4.29 12.34 -5.84
C PRO A 327 -5.75 12.78 -5.72
N GLU A 328 -6.23 13.65 -6.62
CA GLU A 328 -7.63 14.11 -6.67
C GLU A 328 -8.57 12.95 -7.05
N SER A 329 -8.34 12.31 -8.20
CA SER A 329 -9.13 11.16 -8.66
C SER A 329 -9.11 10.00 -7.66
N TYR A 330 -7.98 9.81 -6.97
CA TYR A 330 -7.84 8.80 -5.93
C TYR A 330 -8.71 9.09 -4.70
N GLN A 331 -8.84 10.36 -4.31
CA GLN A 331 -9.73 10.77 -3.23
C GLN A 331 -11.20 10.59 -3.64
N ASP A 332 -11.55 10.98 -4.86
CA ASP A 332 -12.93 10.86 -5.37
C ASP A 332 -13.39 9.39 -5.40
N ASP A 333 -12.53 8.46 -5.86
CA ASP A 333 -12.78 7.01 -5.81
C ASP A 333 -13.16 6.53 -4.40
N PHE A 334 -12.47 7.04 -3.37
CA PHE A 334 -12.76 6.66 -2.00
C PHE A 334 -14.08 7.23 -1.47
N ILE A 335 -14.36 8.49 -1.79
CA ILE A 335 -15.57 9.18 -1.36
C ILE A 335 -16.80 8.50 -1.98
N GLU A 336 -16.74 8.21 -3.28
CA GLU A 336 -17.86 7.67 -4.02
C GLU A 336 -18.11 6.19 -3.74
N ARG A 337 -17.03 5.38 -3.68
CA ARG A 337 -17.17 3.91 -3.74
C ARG A 337 -17.04 3.21 -2.39
N VAL A 338 -16.29 3.78 -1.45
CA VAL A 338 -15.93 3.07 -0.19
C VAL A 338 -15.87 3.97 1.04
N ALA A 339 -16.63 5.07 1.07
CA ALA A 339 -16.65 6.00 2.22
C ALA A 339 -16.90 5.29 3.56
N PHE A 340 -17.76 4.27 3.59
CA PHE A 340 -18.01 3.46 4.78
C PHE A 340 -16.75 2.74 5.30
N GLY A 341 -15.91 2.25 4.39
CA GLY A 341 -14.66 1.54 4.69
C GLY A 341 -13.60 2.49 5.23
N LEU A 342 -13.51 3.69 4.65
CA LEU A 342 -12.68 4.76 5.21
C LEU A 342 -13.12 5.12 6.63
N ASN A 343 -14.42 5.33 6.83
CA ASN A 343 -14.97 5.70 8.14
C ASN A 343 -14.67 4.64 9.20
N LEU A 344 -14.76 3.34 8.86
CA LEU A 344 -14.51 2.24 9.80
C LEU A 344 -13.14 2.34 10.48
N VAL A 345 -12.11 2.74 9.73
CA VAL A 345 -10.74 2.86 10.23
C VAL A 345 -10.44 4.29 10.68
N PHE A 346 -10.61 5.26 9.78
CA PHE A 346 -10.11 6.62 9.97
C PHE A 346 -10.99 7.49 10.87
N SER A 347 -12.27 7.14 11.11
CA SER A 347 -13.08 7.86 12.10
C SER A 347 -12.51 7.79 13.51
N ASN A 348 -11.65 6.80 13.79
CA ASN A 348 -10.89 6.69 15.05
C ASN A 348 -9.79 7.75 15.18
N GLY A 349 -9.55 8.56 14.16
CA GLY A 349 -8.64 9.70 14.16
C GLY A 349 -9.23 10.95 14.80
N GLU A 350 -8.40 11.69 15.54
CA GLU A 350 -8.75 13.02 16.04
C GLU A 350 -9.00 13.96 14.85
N GLY A 351 -10.15 14.64 14.84
CA GLY A 351 -10.48 15.61 13.80
C GLY A 351 -11.14 15.03 12.55
N TRP A 352 -11.40 13.72 12.47
CA TRP A 352 -12.11 13.13 11.33
C TRP A 352 -13.49 13.78 11.11
N PRO A 353 -13.98 13.91 9.85
CA PRO A 353 -15.32 14.41 9.57
C PRO A 353 -16.41 13.67 10.36
N ARG A 354 -17.52 14.33 10.67
CA ARG A 354 -18.54 13.79 11.58
C ARG A 354 -19.11 12.46 11.08
N THR A 355 -18.82 11.38 11.82
CA THR A 355 -19.29 10.02 11.55
C THR A 355 -20.37 9.61 12.55
N ARG A 356 -21.26 8.71 12.12
CA ARG A 356 -22.22 8.03 13.00
C ARG A 356 -22.02 6.53 12.93
N LEU A 357 -21.92 5.89 14.09
CA LEU A 357 -21.80 4.43 14.22
C LEU A 357 -20.64 3.85 13.39
N LEU A 358 -19.51 4.58 13.30
CA LEU A 358 -18.32 4.24 12.51
C LEU A 358 -18.51 4.19 10.98
N LEU A 359 -19.73 4.23 10.46
CA LEU A 359 -20.00 3.89 9.05
C LEU A 359 -20.60 5.05 8.26
N PHE A 360 -21.51 5.81 8.86
CA PHE A 360 -22.34 6.78 8.14
C PHE A 360 -21.80 8.21 8.21
N GLY A 361 -21.92 8.96 7.13
CA GLY A 361 -21.40 10.33 7.01
C GLY A 361 -19.89 10.33 6.81
N GLY A 362 -19.16 11.11 7.61
CA GLY A 362 -17.68 11.11 7.59
C GLY A 362 -17.13 11.46 6.21
N ALA A 363 -16.42 10.52 5.58
CA ALA A 363 -15.79 10.67 4.26
C ALA A 363 -16.75 11.11 3.14
N SER A 364 -18.07 10.86 3.27
CA SER A 364 -19.06 11.33 2.28
C SER A 364 -19.25 12.85 2.29
N ASP A 365 -18.79 13.55 3.33
CA ASP A 365 -18.63 15.01 3.30
C ASP A 365 -17.29 15.33 2.61
N GLU A 366 -17.33 15.47 1.29
CA GLU A 366 -16.16 15.65 0.44
C GLU A 366 -15.27 16.81 0.91
N GLN A 367 -15.86 17.97 1.21
CA GLN A 367 -15.09 19.16 1.59
C GLN A 367 -14.36 18.95 2.92
N ALA A 368 -15.06 18.38 3.91
CA ALA A 368 -14.45 18.07 5.21
C ALA A 368 -13.37 16.98 5.07
N PHE A 369 -13.62 15.95 4.27
CA PHE A 369 -12.68 14.86 4.03
C PHE A 369 -11.41 15.35 3.31
N LYS A 370 -11.55 16.08 2.19
CA LYS A 370 -10.41 16.63 1.45
C LYS A 370 -9.60 17.60 2.33
N ALA A 371 -10.27 18.44 3.13
CA ALA A 371 -9.57 19.32 4.09
C ALA A 371 -8.78 18.51 5.15
N TYR A 372 -9.41 17.49 5.74
CA TYR A 372 -8.76 16.61 6.71
C TYR A 372 -7.56 15.88 6.10
N TYR A 373 -7.76 15.30 4.93
CA TYR A 373 -6.73 14.59 4.17
C TYR A 373 -5.49 15.48 3.96
N ARG A 374 -5.69 16.70 3.45
CA ARG A 374 -4.60 17.64 3.16
C ARG A 374 -3.86 18.09 4.44
N ASP A 375 -4.55 18.20 5.57
CA ASP A 375 -3.91 18.57 6.84
C ASP A 375 -3.02 17.46 7.41
N HIS A 376 -3.39 16.20 7.18
CA HIS A 376 -2.69 15.02 7.70
C HIS A 376 -1.67 14.43 6.73
N GLN A 377 -1.63 14.93 5.50
CA GLN A 377 -0.63 14.55 4.51
C GLN A 377 0.76 15.03 4.91
N VAL A 378 1.74 14.14 4.75
CA VAL A 378 3.16 14.42 4.96
C VAL A 378 3.93 14.25 3.65
N PRO A 379 4.90 15.14 3.34
CA PRO A 379 5.75 14.98 2.17
C PRO A 379 6.50 13.65 2.19
N THR A 380 6.59 13.01 1.02
CA THR A 380 7.42 11.82 0.86
C THR A 380 8.78 12.22 0.34
N ALA A 381 9.77 12.23 1.23
CA ALA A 381 11.10 12.74 0.94
C ALA A 381 11.81 11.95 -0.17
N VAL A 382 11.60 10.64 -0.28
CA VAL A 382 12.13 9.84 -1.38
C VAL A 382 11.08 8.80 -1.74
N TRP A 383 10.80 8.61 -3.02
CA TRP A 383 9.90 7.55 -3.48
C TRP A 383 10.54 6.76 -4.62
N TYR A 384 10.49 5.44 -4.49
CA TYR A 384 10.96 4.49 -5.49
C TYR A 384 9.77 3.65 -5.97
N ARG A 385 9.70 3.49 -7.29
CA ARG A 385 8.82 2.57 -8.01
C ARG A 385 9.72 1.70 -8.88
N ALA A 386 9.56 0.38 -8.79
CA ALA A 386 10.33 -0.51 -9.64
C ALA A 386 10.07 -0.28 -11.13
N PRO A 387 11.10 -0.37 -12.00
CA PRO A 387 10.96 -0.16 -13.44
C PRO A 387 9.92 -1.07 -14.10
N ALA A 388 9.65 -2.25 -13.54
CA ALA A 388 8.63 -3.18 -14.04
C ALA A 388 7.20 -2.59 -14.04
N TYR A 389 6.94 -1.57 -13.23
CA TYR A 389 5.67 -0.84 -13.19
C TYR A 389 5.60 0.33 -14.16
N ALA A 390 6.69 0.70 -14.85
CA ALA A 390 6.72 1.90 -15.67
C ALA A 390 5.59 1.92 -16.71
N GLY A 391 4.69 2.89 -16.59
CA GLY A 391 3.54 3.06 -17.50
C GLY A 391 2.38 2.08 -17.32
N LEU A 392 2.39 1.20 -16.31
CA LEU A 392 1.40 0.14 -16.14
C LEU A 392 0.45 0.39 -14.97
N THR A 393 -0.78 0.78 -15.24
CA THR A 393 -1.84 0.82 -14.20
C THR A 393 -2.14 -0.58 -13.65
N ALA A 394 -2.77 -0.67 -12.48
CA ALA A 394 -3.28 -1.92 -11.93
C ALA A 394 -4.24 -2.65 -12.89
N VAL A 395 -5.02 -1.90 -13.69
CA VAL A 395 -5.84 -2.45 -14.78
C VAL A 395 -4.97 -3.04 -15.89
N ASN A 396 -3.88 -2.38 -16.28
CA ASN A 396 -2.92 -2.94 -17.25
C ASN A 396 -2.25 -4.21 -16.70
N LEU A 397 -1.88 -4.24 -15.42
CA LEU A 397 -1.33 -5.44 -14.79
C LEU A 397 -2.33 -6.60 -14.80
N ALA A 398 -3.61 -6.32 -14.54
CA ALA A 398 -4.67 -7.31 -14.65
C ALA A 398 -4.86 -7.80 -16.10
N ASN A 399 -4.79 -6.90 -17.09
CA ASN A 399 -4.85 -7.26 -18.51
C ASN A 399 -3.67 -8.15 -18.92
N ASN A 400 -2.44 -7.77 -18.54
CA ASN A 400 -1.23 -8.54 -18.88
C ASN A 400 -1.27 -9.94 -18.26
N ALA A 401 -1.74 -10.06 -17.01
CA ALA A 401 -1.96 -11.36 -16.37
C ALA A 401 -3.02 -12.20 -17.12
N ALA A 402 -4.10 -11.59 -17.59
CA ALA A 402 -5.12 -12.26 -18.39
C ALA A 402 -4.59 -12.68 -19.77
N ILE A 403 -3.71 -11.89 -20.38
CA ILE A 403 -3.02 -12.23 -21.62
C ILE A 403 -2.14 -13.46 -21.42
N ARG A 404 -1.30 -13.48 -20.38
CA ARG A 404 -0.49 -14.66 -20.01
C ARG A 404 -1.37 -15.88 -19.78
N ALA A 405 -2.43 -15.76 -18.97
CA ALA A 405 -3.33 -16.87 -18.66
C ALA A 405 -3.93 -17.50 -19.92
N GLY A 406 -4.15 -16.72 -20.97
CA GLY A 406 -4.68 -17.22 -22.22
C GLY A 406 -3.71 -18.02 -23.10
N LEU A 407 -2.42 -18.06 -22.78
CA LEU A 407 -1.46 -18.94 -23.46
C LEU A 407 -1.61 -20.41 -23.05
N SER A 408 -2.26 -20.68 -21.91
CA SER A 408 -2.41 -22.03 -21.37
C SER A 408 -3.84 -22.56 -21.56
N GLY A 409 -3.99 -23.88 -21.51
CA GLY A 409 -5.31 -24.54 -21.56
C GLY A 409 -5.98 -24.56 -22.93
N ALA A 410 -7.15 -25.21 -22.99
CA ALA A 410 -7.99 -25.27 -24.17
C ALA A 410 -9.01 -24.12 -24.18
N MET A 411 -9.28 -23.56 -25.36
CA MET A 411 -10.28 -22.52 -25.56
C MET A 411 -11.13 -22.81 -26.80
N SER A 412 -12.39 -22.42 -26.75
CA SER A 412 -13.26 -22.34 -27.94
C SER A 412 -12.80 -21.22 -28.86
N ASP A 413 -13.28 -21.20 -30.11
CA ASP A 413 -12.94 -20.12 -31.06
C ASP A 413 -13.44 -18.74 -30.57
N ALA A 414 -14.64 -18.69 -29.98
CA ALA A 414 -15.16 -17.50 -29.32
C ALA A 414 -14.28 -17.05 -28.14
N GLY A 415 -13.77 -17.99 -27.33
CA GLY A 415 -12.83 -17.70 -26.25
C GLY A 415 -11.49 -17.15 -26.76
N CYS A 416 -10.95 -17.75 -27.84
CA CYS A 416 -9.76 -17.23 -28.50
C CYS A 416 -9.97 -15.81 -29.03
N ARG A 417 -11.13 -15.54 -29.63
CA ARG A 417 -11.49 -14.19 -30.12
C ARG A 417 -11.55 -13.17 -28.99
N ALA A 418 -12.22 -13.51 -27.89
CA ALA A 418 -12.31 -12.63 -26.72
C ALA A 418 -10.95 -12.38 -26.06
N TRP A 419 -10.07 -13.39 -26.05
CA TRP A 419 -8.70 -13.23 -25.58
C TRP A 419 -7.85 -12.33 -26.49
N LEU A 420 -8.00 -12.45 -27.81
CA LEU A 420 -7.31 -11.59 -28.78
C LEU A 420 -7.75 -10.12 -28.70
N GLN A 421 -8.95 -9.81 -28.22
CA GLN A 421 -9.43 -8.44 -28.00
C GLN A 421 -8.75 -7.72 -26.82
N ARG A 422 -7.81 -8.38 -26.13
CA ARG A 422 -7.03 -7.80 -25.02
C ARG A 422 -5.78 -7.06 -25.45
N PHE A 423 -5.38 -7.23 -26.71
CA PHE A 423 -4.36 -6.48 -27.43
C PHE A 423 -5.05 -5.33 -28.16
#